data_AF-A0A7L4P2M3-F1
#
_entry.id   AF-A0A7L4P2M3-F1
#
_cell.length_a   1.000
_cell.length_b   1.000
_cell.length_c   1.000
_cell.angle_alpha   90.00
_cell.angle_beta   90.00
_cell.angle_gamma   90.00
#
_symmetry.space_group_name_H-M   'P 1'
#
loop_
_entity.id
_entity.type
_entity.pdbx_description
1 polymer ?
#
loop_
_entity_poly.entity_id
_entity_poly.type
_entity_poly.pdbx_seq_one_letter_code
_entity_poly.pdbx_strand_id
1 'polypeptide(L)' 'MKIAKILIIDNSPREAGLIGSELSKEGLNLSWKLVKNREEFIKELGGFKPDLILSDFEL' A
#
# COMPACT_ATOMS: atom_id res chain seq x y z
N MET A 1 -4.89 -2.83 19.72
CA MET A 1 -4.32 -1.89 18.73
C MET A 1 -4.80 -2.29 17.35
N LYS A 2 -5.22 -1.32 16.51
CA LYS A 2 -5.62 -1.56 15.12
C LYS A 2 -4.36 -1.56 14.25
N ILE A 3 -4.24 -2.51 13.31
CA ILE A 3 -3.16 -2.51 12.30
C ILE A 3 -3.59 -1.58 11.17
N ALA A 4 -2.78 -0.57 10.84
CA ALA A 4 -3.08 0.32 9.72
C ALA A 4 -2.85 -0.42 8.39
N LYS A 5 -3.84 -0.38 7.49
CA LYS A 5 -3.77 -1.04 6.19
C LYS A 5 -3.51 -0.04 5.07
N ILE A 6 -2.39 -0.20 4.36
CA ILE A 6 -1.94 0.73 3.33
C ILE A 6 -2.01 0.04 1.96
N LEU A 7 -2.75 0.62 1.01
CA LEU A 7 -2.78 0.16 -0.37
C LEU A 7 -1.89 1.07 -1.22
N ILE A 8 -0.85 0.51 -1.83
CA ILE A 8 0.13 1.21 -2.65
C ILE A 8 -0.21 0.95 -4.12
N ILE A 9 -0.39 2.00 -4.90
CA ILE A 9 -0.63 1.96 -6.35
C ILE A 9 0.66 2.41 -7.03
N ASP A 10 1.39 1.45 -7.60
CA ASP A 10 2.70 1.70 -8.20
C ASP A 10 3.06 0.54 -9.17
N ASN A 11 3.76 0.87 -10.25
CA ASN A 11 4.26 -0.09 -11.24
C ASN A 11 5.60 -0.74 -10.83
N SER A 12 6.29 -0.18 -9.84
CA SER A 12 7.62 -0.55 -9.37
C SER A 12 7.54 -1.36 -8.06
N PRO A 13 7.74 -2.70 -8.10
CA PRO A 13 7.84 -3.50 -6.87
C PRO A 13 8.98 -3.08 -5.95
N ARG A 14 10.02 -2.44 -6.52
CA ARG A 14 11.18 -1.95 -5.78
C ARG A 14 10.79 -0.78 -4.88
N GLU A 15 10.07 0.20 -5.41
CA GLU A 15 9.61 1.37 -4.64
C GLU A 15 8.61 0.97 -3.56
N ALA A 16 7.62 0.14 -3.89
CA ALA A 16 6.72 -0.43 -2.89
C ALA A 16 7.46 -1.16 -1.76
N GLY A 17 8.51 -1.91 -2.09
CA GLY A 17 9.36 -2.60 -1.10
C GLY A 17 10.14 -1.64 -0.21
N LEU A 18 10.64 -0.52 -0.75
CA LEU A 18 11.30 0.53 0.03
C LEU A 18 10.32 1.22 0.97
N ILE A 19 9.13 1.59 0.47
CA ILE A 19 8.05 2.18 1.28
C ILE A 19 7.67 1.24 2.42
N GLY A 20 7.40 -0.04 2.11
CA GLY A 20 7.06 -1.04 3.12
C GLY A 20 8.16 -1.26 4.15
N SER A 21 9.43 -1.24 3.73
CA SER A 21 10.58 -1.39 4.63
C SER A 21 10.72 -0.18 5.56
N GLU A 22 10.57 1.03 5.05
CA GLU A 22 10.68 2.26 5.85
C GLU A 22 9.55 2.37 6.87
N LEU A 23 8.32 2.10 6.43
CA LEU A 23 7.14 2.04 7.28
C LEU A 23 7.27 1.04 8.43
N SER A 24 7.97 -0.08 8.20
CA SER A 24 8.19 -1.10 9.24
C SER A 24 9.24 -0.70 10.28
N LYS A 25 10.18 0.19 9.94
CA LYS A 25 11.25 0.64 10.86
C LYS A 25 10.73 1.56 11.96
N GLU A 26 9.67 2.32 11.69
CA GLU A 26 9.09 3.30 12.61
C GLU A 26 8.26 2.67 13.76
N GLY A 27 8.30 1.34 13.93
CA GLY A 27 7.54 0.64 14.97
C GLY A 27 6.02 0.69 14.77
N LEU A 28 5.57 1.14 13.59
CA LEU A 28 4.17 1.19 13.23
C LEU A 28 3.66 -0.22 12.95
N ASN A 29 2.56 -0.59 13.62
CA ASN A 29 1.91 -1.87 13.37
C ASN A 29 1.03 -1.72 12.12
N LEU A 30 1.59 -2.02 10.94
CA LEU A 30 0.94 -1.83 9.65
C LEU A 30 1.04 -3.05 8.74
N SER A 31 0.11 -3.12 7.79
CA SER A 31 0.09 -4.08 6.70
C SER A 31 -0.06 -3.31 5.41
N TRP A 32 0.62 -3.74 4.35
CA TRP A 32 0.54 -3.08 3.07
C TRP A 32 0.37 -4.06 1.92
N LYS A 33 -0.22 -3.58 0.81
CA LYS A 33 -0.35 -4.30 -0.46
C LYS A 33 0.02 -3.39 -1.61
N LEU A 34 0.71 -3.93 -2.60
CA LEU A 34 0.96 -3.29 -3.88
C LEU A 34 -0.09 -3.74 -4.90
N VAL A 35 -0.64 -2.79 -5.65
CA VAL A 35 -1.49 -3.03 -6.82
C VAL A 35 -0.95 -2.23 -8.01
N LYS A 36 -1.03 -2.82 -9.20
CA LYS A 36 -0.41 -2.24 -10.41
C LYS A 36 -1.40 -1.72 -11.44
N ASN A 37 -2.67 -2.08 -11.29
CA ASN A 37 -3.71 -1.74 -12.24
C ASN A 37 -5.04 -1.48 -11.55
N ARG A 38 -5.98 -0.93 -12.32
CA ARG A 38 -7.30 -0.53 -11.84
C ARG A 38 -8.12 -1.71 -11.30
N GLU A 39 -7.99 -2.88 -11.91
CA GLU A 39 -8.75 -4.08 -11.53
C GLU A 39 -8.32 -4.59 -10.15
N GLU A 40 -7.01 -4.69 -9.93
CA GLU A 40 -6.41 -5.00 -8.63
C GLU A 40 -6.79 -3.95 -7.58
N PHE A 41 -6.74 -2.66 -7.94
CA PHE A 41 -7.14 -1.58 -7.04
C PHE A 41 -8.60 -1.73 -6.58
N ILE A 42 -9.56 -1.91 -7.49
CA ILE A 42 -10.98 -2.06 -7.15
C ILE A 42 -11.20 -3.30 -6.28
N LYS A 43 -10.55 -4.42 -6.62
CA LYS A 43 -10.63 -5.68 -5.86
C LYS A 43 -10.12 -5.49 -4.43
N GLU A 44 -8.95 -4.87 -4.28
CA GLU A 44 -8.33 -4.70 -2.97
C GLU A 44 -8.98 -3.58 -2.14
N LEU A 45 -9.59 -2.58 -2.78
CA LEU A 45 -10.38 -1.57 -2.08
C LEU A 45 -11.52 -2.22 -1.26
N GLY A 46 -12.20 -3.22 -1.82
CA GLY A 46 -13.24 -3.97 -1.12
C GLY A 46 -12.73 -5.12 -0.23
N GLY A 47 -11.69 -5.83 -0.68
CA GLY A 47 -11.15 -7.01 0.00
C GLY A 47 -10.17 -6.70 1.12
N PHE A 48 -9.13 -5.91 0.83
CA PHE A 48 -8.14 -5.48 1.81
C PHE A 48 -8.69 -4.43 2.76
N LYS A 49 -9.58 -3.55 2.26
CA LYS A 49 -10.18 -2.43 3.00
C LYS A 49 -9.10 -1.54 3.62
N PRO A 50 -8.31 -0.83 2.80
CA PRO A 50 -7.25 0.02 3.30
C PRO A 50 -7.78 1.18 4.14
N ASP A 51 -6.99 1.58 5.13
CA ASP A 51 -7.18 2.82 5.89
C ASP A 51 -6.54 4.01 5.16
N LEU A 52 -5.50 3.76 4.35
CA LEU A 52 -4.77 4.75 3.57
C LEU A 52 -4.41 4.19 2.20
N ILE A 53 -4.48 5.04 1.17
CA ILE A 53 -4.03 4.71 -0.19
C ILE A 53 -2.84 5.63 -0.51
N LEU A 54 -1.72 5.04 -0.93
CA LEU A 54 -0.58 5.74 -1.48
C LEU A 54 -0.57 5.51 -2.99
N SER A 55 -0.65 6.57 -3.78
CA SER A 55 -0.58 6.48 -5.24
C SER A 55 0.62 7.28 -5.68
N ASP A 56 1.54 6.63 -6.40
CA ASP A 56 2.54 7.38 -7.15
C ASP A 56 1.86 7.88 -8.43
N PHE A 57 1.63 9.19 -8.49
CA PHE A 57 1.06 9.88 -9.64
C PHE A 57 2.06 10.98 -9.98
N GLU A 58 2.87 10.76 -11.02
CA GLU A 58 3.66 11.85 -11.59
C GLU A 58 2.69 12.93 -12.10
N LEU A 59 2.80 14.15 -11.56
CA LEU A 59 2.09 15.35 -12.03
C LEU A 59 2.90 16.07 -13.11
#